data_AF-A0A2M8PMB7-F1
#
_entry.id   AF-A0A2M8PMB7-F1
#
_cell.length_a   1.000
_cell.length_b   1.000
_cell.length_c   1.000
_cell.angle_alpha   90.00
_cell.angle_beta   90.00
_cell.angle_gamma   90.00
#
_symmetry.space_group_name_H-M   'P 1'
#
loop_
_entity.id
_entity.type
_entity.pdbx_description
1 polymer ?
#
loop_
_entity_poly.entity_id
_entity_poly.type
_entity_poly.pdbx_seq_one_letter_code
_entity_poly.pdbx_strand_id
1 'polypeptide(L)' 'MYVCLCNAVTDSDIMEAVEDGAVHVSQLAERCGLGTCCGIC' A
#
# COMPACT_ATOMS: atom_id res chain seq x y z
N MET A 1 6.55 8.29 5.66
CA MET A 1 5.71 7.90 6.81
C MET A 1 5.21 6.47 6.63
N TYR A 2 5.11 5.67 7.70
CA TYR A 2 4.42 4.37 7.62
C TYR A 2 2.91 4.58 7.53
N VAL A 3 2.31 4.01 6.49
CA VAL A 3 0.87 4.02 6.25
C VAL A 3 0.27 2.71 6.76
N CYS A 4 0.80 1.55 6.35
CA CYS A 4 0.39 0.25 6.90
C CYS A 4 1.46 -0.28 7.85
N LEU A 5 1.16 -0.31 9.15
CA LEU A 5 2.11 -0.84 10.13
C LEU A 5 2.23 -2.37 10.08
N CYS A 6 1.14 -3.07 9.75
CA CYS A 6 1.14 -4.53 9.69
C CYS A 6 2.06 -5.08 8.59
N ASN A 7 2.09 -4.43 7.44
CA ASN A 7 2.85 -4.84 6.27
C ASN A 7 4.03 -3.90 5.97
N ALA A 8 4.38 -3.04 6.93
CA ALA A 8 5.46 -2.06 6.82
C ALA A 8 5.43 -1.20 5.54
N VAL A 9 4.23 -0.85 5.05
CA VAL A 9 4.05 -0.04 3.83
C VAL A 9 4.21 1.43 4.18
N THR A 10 5.05 2.12 3.44
CA THR A 10 5.30 3.56 3.54
C THR A 10 4.57 4.35 2.45
N ASP A 11 4.46 5.65 2.65
CA ASP A 11 4.04 6.61 1.64
C ASP A 11 4.88 6.53 0.36
N SER A 12 6.18 6.30 0.47
CA SER A 12 7.07 6.06 -0.68
C SER A 12 6.67 4.83 -1.48
N ASP A 13 6.35 3.71 -0.81
CA ASP A 13 5.92 2.48 -1.49
C ASP A 13 4.59 2.66 -2.23
N ILE A 14 3.69 3.48 -1.66
CA ILE A 14 2.43 3.85 -2.32
C ILE A 14 2.70 4.73 -3.54
N MET A 15 3.60 5.71 -3.42
CA MET A 15 3.97 6.58 -4.54
C MET A 15 4.61 5.77 -5.67
N GLU A 16 5.52 4.85 -5.37
CA GLU A 16 6.12 3.95 -6.36
C GLU A 16 5.06 3.09 -7.04
N ALA A 17 4.12 2.50 -6.29
CA ALA A 17 3.04 1.72 -6.86
C ALA A 17 2.12 2.56 -7.78
N VAL A 18 1.88 3.83 -7.45
CA VAL A 18 1.11 4.76 -8.29
C VAL A 18 1.89 5.14 -9.56
N GLU A 19 3.19 5.39 -9.47
CA GLU A 19 4.07 5.62 -10.63
C GLU A 19 4.08 4.40 -11.57
N ASP A 20 4.01 3.21 -11.02
CA ASP A 20 3.85 1.94 -11.74
C ASP A 20 2.43 1.69 -12.27
N GLY A 21 1.51 2.65 -12.13
CA GLY A 21 0.17 2.61 -12.69
C GLY A 21 -0.92 2.06 -11.76
N ALA A 22 -0.69 1.97 -10.45
CA ALA A 22 -1.76 1.70 -9.51
C ALA A 22 -2.73 2.89 -9.43
N VAL A 23 -4.01 2.64 -9.68
CA VAL A 23 -5.12 3.62 -9.63
C VAL A 23 -6.19 3.23 -8.61
N HIS A 24 -6.09 2.02 -8.04
CA HIS A 24 -7.02 1.51 -7.04
C HIS A 24 -6.29 0.93 -5.82
N VAL A 25 -6.90 1.05 -4.64
CA VAL A 25 -6.37 0.50 -3.38
C VAL A 25 -6.19 -1.03 -3.46
N SER A 26 -7.05 -1.73 -4.20
CA SER A 26 -6.88 -3.17 -4.43
C SER A 26 -5.55 -3.51 -5.10
N GLN A 27 -5.04 -2.65 -5.99
CA GLN A 27 -3.75 -2.85 -6.63
C GLN A 27 -2.58 -2.59 -5.66
N LEU A 28 -2.75 -1.67 -4.70
CA LEU A 28 -1.78 -1.50 -3.61
C LEU A 28 -1.78 -2.73 -2.69
N ALA A 29 -2.96 -3.30 -2.41
CA ALA A 29 -3.08 -4.53 -1.64
C ALA A 29 -2.37 -5.71 -2.32
N GLU A 30 -2.48 -5.84 -3.64
CA GLU A 30 -1.79 -6.88 -4.42
C GLU A 30 -0.28 -6.64 -4.51
N ARG A 31 0.17 -5.39 -4.63
CA ARG A 31 1.59 -5.04 -4.85
C ARG A 31 2.42 -5.00 -3.58
N CYS A 32 1.95 -4.29 -2.55
CA CYS A 32 2.68 -4.06 -1.31
C CYS A 32 1.95 -4.59 -0.05
N GLY A 33 0.82 -5.28 -0.22
CA GLY A 33 0.06 -5.82 0.90
C GLY A 33 -0.72 -4.78 1.68
N LEU A 34 -0.88 -3.54 1.19
CA LEU A 34 -1.59 -2.51 1.93
C LEU A 34 -3.02 -2.96 2.32
N GLY A 35 -3.35 -2.83 3.62
CA GLY A 35 -4.69 -3.15 4.14
C GLY A 35 -5.05 -4.64 4.24
N THR A 36 -4.15 -5.58 3.93
CA THR A 36 -4.49 -7.02 3.87
C THR A 36 -4.48 -7.76 5.21
N CYS A 37 -4.06 -7.10 6.31
CA CYS A 37 -3.99 -7.71 7.64
C CYS A 37 -5.14 -7.24 8.56
N CYS A 38 -5.05 -6.04 9.13
CA CYS A 38 -6.06 -5.49 10.05
C CYS A 38 -7.11 -4.59 9.38
N GLY A 39 -6.84 -4.12 8.16
CA GLY A 39 -7.78 -3.31 7.35
C GLY A 39 -8.07 -1.89 7.84
N ILE A 40 -7.28 -1.34 8.77
CA ILE A 40 -7.52 0.00 9.37
C ILE A 40 -6.65 1.13 8.79
N CYS A 41 -5.70 0.80 7.91
CA CYS A 41 -4.77 1.73 7.29
C CYS A 41 -5.19 2.14 5.88
#